data_AF-A0A376ZL99-F1
#
_entry.id   AF-A0A376ZL99-F1
#
_cell.length_a   1.000
_cell.length_b   1.000
_cell.length_c   1.000
_cell.angle_alpha   90.00
_cell.angle_beta   90.00
_cell.angle_gamma   90.00
#
_symmetry.space_group_name_H-M   'P 1'
#
loop_
_entity.id
_entity.type
_entity.pdbx_description
1 polymer ?
#
loop_
_entity_poly.entity_id
_entity_poly.type
_entity_poly.pdbx_seq_one_letter_code
_entity_poly.pdbx_strand_id
1 'polypeptide(L)'
;MWSAYGTVTNVSSPGIYIGDSAEQYFSWYNPSEDVLYWSCNNANSTRKYWAVGGIYQTLTIEFYTDTNFDPTVTQQIKLSSSSNYLYSFKAYGAGQGINEHSYFIKIDFDLLNVKLTNPTCFTAMLSGTSVTGSTVKMGEYSAEQIRNGATPVPFDISLQNCVSCD
;
A
#
# COMPACT_ATOMS: atom_id res chain seq x y z
N MET A 1 -4.90 -14.00 2.14
CA MET A 1 -4.63 -14.89 3.29
C MET A 1 -4.62 -16.32 2.78
N TRP A 2 -3.72 -17.16 3.27
CA TRP A 2 -3.56 -18.55 2.84
C TRP A 2 -3.38 -19.47 4.03
N SER A 3 -3.63 -20.75 3.79
CA SER A 3 -3.52 -21.82 4.77
C SER A 3 -2.11 -22.35 4.89
N ALA A 4 -1.68 -22.63 6.11
CA ALA A 4 -0.45 -23.38 6.39
C ALA A 4 -0.74 -24.88 6.53
N TYR A 5 0.30 -25.69 6.34
CA TYR A 5 0.29 -27.16 6.57
C TYR A 5 -0.75 -27.93 5.76
N GLY A 6 -1.02 -27.48 4.54
CA GLY A 6 -1.95 -28.15 3.64
C GLY A 6 -3.42 -27.94 3.97
N THR A 7 -3.78 -27.08 4.94
CA THR A 7 -5.19 -26.69 5.13
C THR A 7 -5.72 -25.94 3.89
N VAL A 8 -7.03 -25.81 3.75
CA VAL A 8 -7.68 -24.98 2.71
C VAL A 8 -8.53 -23.91 3.37
N THR A 9 -8.70 -22.78 2.69
CA THR A 9 -9.54 -21.66 3.14
C THR A 9 -10.66 -21.42 2.14
N ASN A 10 -11.82 -20.95 2.61
CA ASN A 10 -12.89 -20.47 1.75
C ASN A 10 -12.67 -19.03 1.24
N VAL A 11 -11.54 -18.39 1.57
CA VAL A 11 -11.18 -17.09 1.01
C VAL A 11 -10.84 -17.24 -0.47
N SER A 12 -11.68 -16.69 -1.34
CA SER A 12 -11.45 -16.64 -2.79
C SER A 12 -10.58 -15.45 -3.20
N SER A 13 -10.01 -15.50 -4.41
CA SER A 13 -9.42 -14.32 -5.06
C SER A 13 -10.49 -13.22 -5.24
N PRO A 14 -10.18 -11.93 -5.03
CA PRO A 14 -8.86 -11.34 -4.76
C PRO A 14 -8.43 -11.37 -3.28
N GLY A 15 -9.32 -11.74 -2.35
CA GLY A 15 -9.03 -11.88 -0.93
C GLY A 15 -10.07 -11.19 -0.05
N ILE A 16 -9.62 -10.75 1.13
CA ILE A 16 -10.39 -10.02 2.13
C ILE A 16 -9.83 -8.59 2.18
N TYR A 17 -10.69 -7.59 2.00
CA TYR A 17 -10.32 -6.17 2.08
C TYR A 17 -10.62 -5.62 3.46
N ILE A 18 -9.60 -5.18 4.17
CA ILE A 18 -9.75 -4.61 5.51
C ILE A 18 -10.40 -3.23 5.38
N GLY A 19 -11.54 -3.04 6.04
CA GLY A 19 -12.29 -1.76 6.04
C GLY A 19 -13.64 -1.81 5.31
N ASP A 20 -13.87 -2.78 4.43
CA ASP A 20 -15.16 -2.95 3.74
C ASP A 20 -16.31 -3.27 4.72
N SER A 21 -15.98 -3.97 5.81
CA SER A 21 -16.88 -4.25 6.92
C SER A 21 -16.14 -4.26 8.25
N ALA A 22 -16.90 -4.08 9.35
CA ALA A 22 -16.34 -4.14 10.71
C ALA A 22 -15.85 -5.55 11.08
N GLU A 23 -16.49 -6.59 10.54
CA GLU A 23 -16.14 -7.99 10.77
C GLU A 23 -16.19 -8.77 9.46
N GLN A 24 -15.25 -9.69 9.29
CA GLN A 24 -15.20 -10.64 8.17
C GLN A 24 -14.97 -12.05 8.70
N TYR A 25 -15.65 -13.00 8.08
CA TYR A 25 -15.66 -14.39 8.51
C TYR A 25 -15.10 -15.27 7.41
N PHE A 26 -14.20 -16.18 7.79
CA PHE A 26 -13.65 -17.19 6.91
C PHE A 26 -13.44 -18.48 7.71
N SER A 27 -13.37 -19.59 7.00
CA SER A 27 -13.25 -20.93 7.56
C SER A 27 -12.04 -21.65 6.97
N TRP A 28 -11.41 -22.47 7.82
CA TRP A 28 -10.35 -23.38 7.43
C TRP A 28 -10.88 -24.80 7.45
N TYR A 29 -10.43 -25.59 6.49
CA TYR A 29 -10.73 -27.02 6.45
C TYR A 29 -9.41 -27.77 6.34
N ASN A 30 -9.27 -28.85 7.12
CA ASN A 30 -8.16 -29.76 6.96
C ASN A 30 -8.54 -30.77 5.87
N PRO A 31 -7.76 -30.91 4.78
CA PRO A 31 -8.18 -31.77 3.67
C PRO A 31 -7.98 -33.27 3.95
N SER A 32 -7.33 -33.66 5.06
CA SER A 32 -6.99 -35.06 5.33
C SER A 32 -7.31 -35.49 6.76
N GLU A 33 -8.06 -36.58 6.87
CA GLU A 33 -8.37 -37.25 8.13
C GLU A 33 -7.10 -37.81 8.81
N ASP A 34 -6.13 -38.30 8.02
CA ASP A 34 -4.86 -38.83 8.52
C ASP A 34 -4.03 -37.76 9.26
N VAL A 35 -4.01 -36.54 8.73
CA VAL A 35 -3.33 -35.40 9.37
C VAL A 35 -3.97 -35.07 10.71
N LEU A 36 -5.31 -35.14 10.81
CA LEU A 36 -6.03 -34.91 12.06
C LEU A 36 -5.73 -36.02 13.08
N TYR A 37 -5.79 -37.29 12.68
CA TYR A 37 -5.46 -38.42 13.56
C TYR A 37 -4.02 -38.34 14.09
N TRP A 38 -3.06 -38.09 13.20
CA TRP A 38 -1.66 -37.93 13.60
C TRP A 38 -1.48 -36.77 14.59
N SER A 39 -2.13 -35.63 14.32
CA SER A 39 -2.07 -34.46 15.20
C SER A 39 -2.68 -34.72 16.58
N CYS A 40 -3.83 -35.39 16.65
CA CYS A 40 -4.47 -35.79 17.90
C CYS A 40 -3.57 -36.72 18.74
N ASN A 41 -2.93 -37.70 18.09
CA ASN A 41 -2.00 -38.62 18.76
C ASN A 41 -0.79 -37.88 19.35
N ASN A 42 -0.30 -36.83 18.67
CA ASN A 42 0.82 -36.01 19.15
C ASN A 42 0.41 -34.99 20.22
N ALA A 43 -0.83 -34.49 20.20
CA ALA A 43 -1.35 -33.59 21.23
C ALA A 43 -1.38 -34.24 22.63
N ASN A 44 -1.60 -35.56 22.68
CA ASN A 44 -1.85 -36.31 23.91
C ASN A 44 -0.58 -36.63 24.72
N SER A 45 0.62 -36.43 24.17
CA SER A 45 1.87 -36.88 24.80
C SER A 45 2.65 -35.77 25.53
N THR A 46 2.61 -34.52 25.06
CA THR A 46 3.57 -33.49 25.54
C THR A 46 3.03 -32.07 25.70
N ARG A 47 1.94 -31.66 25.02
CA ARG A 47 1.53 -30.23 25.01
C ARG A 47 0.02 -29.96 25.09
N LYS A 48 -0.84 -30.97 25.26
CA LYS A 48 -2.33 -30.91 25.24
C LYS A 48 -2.96 -30.34 23.95
N TYR A 49 -2.21 -29.59 23.15
CA TYR A 49 -2.61 -29.00 21.88
C TYR A 49 -1.54 -29.29 20.82
N TRP A 50 -1.97 -29.49 19.58
CA TRP A 50 -1.09 -29.69 18.42
C TRP A 50 -1.54 -28.80 17.26
N ALA A 51 -0.58 -28.20 16.55
CA ALA A 51 -0.89 -27.35 15.40
C ALA A 51 -1.30 -28.23 14.20
N VAL A 52 -2.56 -28.10 13.78
CA VAL A 52 -3.15 -28.79 12.61
C VAL A 52 -3.17 -27.93 11.34
N GLY A 53 -2.73 -26.67 11.45
CA GLY A 53 -2.86 -25.65 10.43
C GLY A 53 -2.42 -24.29 10.96
N GLY A 54 -2.57 -23.26 10.13
CA GLY A 54 -2.23 -21.89 10.50
C GLY A 54 -2.64 -20.88 9.45
N ILE A 55 -2.67 -19.62 9.86
CA ILE A 55 -2.95 -18.48 8.99
C ILE A 55 -1.61 -17.95 8.50
N TYR A 56 -1.43 -17.87 7.19
CA TYR A 56 -0.42 -17.03 6.58
C TYR A 56 -1.09 -15.82 5.93
N GLN A 57 -0.53 -14.64 6.13
CA GLN A 57 -1.03 -13.41 5.52
C GLN A 57 0.04 -12.71 4.71
N THR A 58 -0.35 -12.26 3.52
CA THR A 58 0.37 -11.27 2.75
C THR A 58 -0.47 -10.01 2.81
N LEU A 59 0.16 -8.87 3.12
CA LEU A 59 -0.48 -7.56 3.09
C LEU A 59 0.05 -6.79 1.89
N THR A 60 -0.87 -6.27 1.09
CA THR A 60 -0.58 -5.25 0.09
C THR A 60 -1.16 -3.94 0.58
N ILE A 61 -0.33 -2.91 0.68
CA ILE A 61 -0.75 -1.53 0.97
C ILE A 61 -0.53 -0.73 -0.30
N GLU A 62 -1.59 -0.16 -0.83
CA GLU A 62 -1.55 0.71 -2.01
C GLU A 62 -1.81 2.14 -1.58
N PHE A 63 -0.90 3.05 -1.96
CA PHE A 63 -1.05 4.48 -1.71
C PHE A 63 -1.48 5.16 -3.00
N TYR A 64 -2.61 5.87 -2.93
CA TYR A 64 -3.08 6.70 -4.03
C TYR A 64 -2.91 8.16 -3.66
N THR A 65 -2.29 8.92 -4.54
CA THR A 65 -2.20 10.38 -4.46
C THR A 65 -3.18 10.98 -5.47
N ASP A 66 -3.89 12.03 -5.07
CA ASP A 66 -4.77 12.75 -5.98
C ASP A 66 -4.02 13.92 -6.64
N THR A 67 -4.69 14.64 -7.56
CA THR A 67 -4.11 15.78 -8.28
C THR A 67 -3.74 16.97 -7.38
N ASN A 68 -4.19 16.98 -6.13
CA ASN A 68 -3.96 18.04 -5.16
C ASN A 68 -2.89 17.65 -4.12
N PHE A 69 -2.33 16.43 -4.23
CA PHE A 69 -1.28 15.96 -3.34
C PHE A 69 0.03 16.72 -3.60
N ASP A 70 0.40 17.57 -2.64
CA ASP A 70 1.65 18.34 -2.63
C ASP A 70 2.57 17.87 -1.49
N PRO A 71 3.55 16.98 -1.76
CA PRO A 71 4.46 16.45 -0.76
C PRO A 71 5.73 17.30 -0.59
N THR A 72 5.69 18.60 -0.87
CA THR A 72 6.83 19.52 -0.62
C THR A 72 7.27 19.57 0.84
N VAL A 73 6.46 19.03 1.75
CA VAL A 73 6.79 18.78 3.14
C VAL A 73 7.15 17.31 3.36
N THR A 74 8.19 17.01 4.15
CA THR A 74 8.49 15.65 4.64
C THR A 74 7.29 15.08 5.38
N GLN A 75 6.39 14.43 4.64
CA GLN A 75 5.18 13.82 5.18
C GLN A 75 5.50 12.38 5.56
N GLN A 76 5.11 12.03 6.79
CA GLN A 76 5.06 10.65 7.23
C GLN A 76 3.68 10.10 6.90
N ILE A 77 3.64 8.92 6.29
CA ILE A 77 2.37 8.21 6.12
C ILE A 77 2.08 7.45 7.40
N LYS A 78 0.83 7.52 7.85
CA LYS A 78 0.30 6.62 8.87
C LYS A 78 -0.97 5.97 8.34
N LEU A 79 -1.13 4.67 8.58
CA LEU A 79 -2.42 4.03 8.40
C LEU A 79 -3.36 4.55 9.49
N SER A 80 -4.48 5.12 9.06
CA SER A 80 -5.49 5.60 10.00
C SER A 80 -6.03 4.42 10.81
N SER A 81 -6.01 4.55 12.13
CA SER A 81 -6.63 3.60 13.04
C SER A 81 -7.22 4.35 14.23
N SER A 82 -8.39 3.91 14.67
CA SER A 82 -9.03 4.35 15.91
C SER A 82 -8.60 3.49 17.12
N SER A 83 -7.66 2.57 16.94
CA SER A 83 -7.22 1.58 17.93
C SER A 83 -5.69 1.45 17.92
N ASN A 84 -5.15 0.63 18.83
CA ASN A 84 -3.74 0.27 18.89
C ASN A 84 -3.38 -0.93 17.99
N TYR A 85 -4.23 -1.23 17.01
CA TYR A 85 -4.05 -2.24 15.97
C TYR A 85 -4.92 -1.87 14.77
N LEU A 86 -4.63 -2.43 13.59
CA LEU A 86 -5.38 -2.18 12.36
C LEU A 86 -6.48 -3.21 12.15
N TYR A 87 -6.17 -4.49 12.37
CA TYR A 87 -7.15 -5.58 12.38
C TYR A 87 -6.72 -6.67 13.35
N SER A 88 -7.63 -7.57 13.66
CA SER A 88 -7.35 -8.68 14.57
C SER A 88 -8.05 -9.95 14.12
N PHE A 89 -7.45 -11.09 14.46
CA PHE A 89 -8.05 -12.41 14.27
C PHE A 89 -8.44 -12.99 15.61
N LYS A 90 -9.58 -13.67 15.61
CA LYS A 90 -9.98 -14.55 16.70
C LYS A 90 -10.69 -15.76 16.12
N ALA A 91 -10.34 -16.94 16.63
CA ALA A 91 -11.09 -18.14 16.31
C ALA A 91 -12.34 -18.20 17.19
N TYR A 92 -13.50 -18.13 16.55
CA TYR A 92 -14.79 -18.38 17.19
C TYR A 92 -15.19 -19.84 16.96
N GLY A 93 -15.69 -20.51 17.99
CA GLY A 93 -16.13 -21.91 17.87
C GLY A 93 -14.98 -22.92 17.73
N ALA A 94 -13.81 -22.64 18.31
CA ALA A 94 -12.63 -23.50 18.27
C ALA A 94 -12.78 -24.83 19.06
N GLY A 95 -13.92 -25.05 19.73
CA GLY A 95 -14.22 -26.25 20.49
C GLY A 95 -14.13 -26.05 22.00
N GLN A 96 -14.72 -27.01 22.74
CA GLN A 96 -14.71 -27.04 24.20
C GLN A 96 -13.28 -27.10 24.74
N GLY A 97 -12.96 -26.27 25.73
CA GLY A 97 -11.62 -26.14 26.32
C GLY A 97 -10.60 -25.31 25.52
N ILE A 98 -10.87 -24.98 24.24
CA ILE A 98 -10.02 -24.07 23.44
C ILE A 98 -10.62 -22.67 23.38
N ASN A 99 -11.96 -22.57 23.31
CA ASN A 99 -12.66 -21.29 23.24
C ASN A 99 -12.28 -20.34 24.40
N GLU A 100 -12.06 -20.87 25.61
CA GLU A 100 -11.66 -20.13 26.82
C GLU A 100 -10.23 -19.59 26.74
N HIS A 101 -9.42 -20.10 25.81
CA HIS A 101 -8.05 -19.71 25.55
C HIS A 101 -7.85 -19.07 24.17
N SER A 102 -8.95 -18.82 23.44
CA SER A 102 -8.92 -18.13 22.15
C SER A 102 -8.90 -16.62 22.35
N TYR A 103 -7.71 -16.04 22.24
CA TYR A 103 -7.48 -14.60 22.32
C TYR A 103 -7.31 -13.96 20.94
N PHE A 104 -7.46 -12.64 20.89
CA PHE A 104 -7.22 -11.88 19.68
C PHE A 104 -5.73 -11.84 19.34
N ILE A 105 -5.40 -12.22 18.11
CA ILE A 105 -4.12 -11.88 17.48
C ILE A 105 -4.31 -10.50 16.86
N LYS A 106 -3.65 -9.48 17.40
CA LYS A 106 -3.74 -8.10 16.94
C LYS A 106 -2.59 -7.81 15.97
N ILE A 107 -2.92 -7.23 14.82
CA ILE A 107 -1.95 -6.85 13.80
C ILE A 107 -1.89 -5.33 13.71
N ASP A 108 -0.69 -4.79 13.86
CA ASP A 108 -0.38 -3.37 13.71
C ASP A 108 0.84 -3.21 12.80
N PHE A 109 0.91 -2.12 12.06
CA PHE A 109 2.04 -1.82 11.17
C PHE A 109 2.68 -0.49 11.57
N ASP A 110 3.94 -0.58 11.97
CA ASP A 110 4.76 0.59 12.18
C ASP A 110 5.30 1.09 10.83
N LEU A 111 4.73 2.19 10.34
CA LEU A 111 5.14 2.85 9.10
C LEU A 111 6.07 4.06 9.35
N LEU A 112 6.66 4.20 10.54
CA LEU A 112 7.48 5.36 10.91
C LEU A 112 8.64 5.66 9.95
N ASN A 113 9.06 4.70 9.12
CA ASN A 113 10.16 4.83 8.17
C ASN A 113 9.74 4.84 6.68
N VAL A 114 8.44 4.88 6.37
CA VAL A 114 7.99 5.03 4.99
C VAL A 114 8.02 6.51 4.62
N LYS A 115 8.98 6.89 3.79
CA LYS A 115 9.09 8.25 3.23
C LYS A 115 8.48 8.25 1.83
N LEU A 116 7.47 9.10 1.62
CA LEU A 116 7.02 9.43 0.28
C LEU A 116 8.01 10.42 -0.33
N THR A 117 8.60 10.04 -1.45
CA THR A 117 9.36 10.94 -2.31
C THR A 117 8.63 11.00 -3.64
N ASN A 118 8.18 12.19 -4.05
CA ASN A 118 7.61 12.33 -5.38
C ASN A 118 8.69 12.09 -6.45
N PRO A 119 8.31 11.55 -7.62
CA PRO A 119 9.09 11.75 -8.83
C PRO A 119 9.08 13.25 -9.17
N THR A 120 10.05 13.99 -8.62
CA THR A 120 10.24 15.39 -8.97
C THR A 120 11.11 15.46 -10.21
N CYS A 121 10.67 16.19 -11.23
CA CYS A 121 11.59 16.71 -12.21
C CYS A 121 12.40 17.83 -11.53
N PHE A 122 13.70 17.64 -11.35
CA PHE A 122 14.51 18.54 -10.53
C PHE A 122 14.87 19.87 -11.21
N THR A 123 14.71 19.96 -12.53
CA THR A 123 15.13 21.15 -13.30
C THR A 123 14.20 21.40 -14.48
N ALA A 124 13.61 22.60 -14.54
CA ALA A 124 13.01 23.12 -15.76
C ALA A 124 14.09 23.79 -16.60
N MET A 125 14.25 23.35 -17.85
CA MET A 125 15.15 23.96 -18.83
C MET A 125 14.32 24.75 -19.84
N LEU A 126 14.65 26.04 -20.00
CA LEU A 126 14.15 26.84 -21.10
C LEU A 126 15.04 26.61 -22.32
N SER A 127 14.43 26.38 -23.48
CA SER A 127 15.14 26.21 -24.74
C SER A 127 14.48 27.02 -25.85
N GLY A 128 15.27 27.40 -26.84
CA GLY A 128 14.83 28.24 -27.96
C GLY A 128 15.94 29.18 -28.39
N THR A 129 15.91 29.61 -29.65
CA THR A 129 16.94 30.50 -30.22
C THR A 129 17.03 31.86 -29.52
N SER A 130 15.95 32.29 -28.87
CA SER A 130 15.86 33.55 -28.11
C SER A 130 16.13 33.39 -26.60
N VAL A 131 16.52 32.21 -26.13
CA VAL A 131 16.73 31.93 -24.70
C VAL A 131 18.21 32.11 -24.33
N THR A 132 18.48 32.74 -23.19
CA THR A 132 19.81 32.81 -22.57
C THR A 132 19.69 32.52 -21.07
N GLY A 133 20.15 31.36 -20.64
CA GLY A 133 19.95 30.89 -19.26
C GLY A 133 18.47 30.68 -18.95
N SER A 134 17.96 31.35 -17.91
CA SER A 134 16.55 31.35 -17.52
C SER A 134 15.73 32.52 -18.13
N THR A 135 16.29 33.26 -19.09
CA THR A 135 15.69 34.48 -19.64
C THR A 135 15.35 34.31 -21.13
N VAL A 136 14.12 34.67 -21.51
CA VAL A 136 13.68 34.78 -22.91
C VAL A 136 13.82 36.23 -23.36
N LYS A 137 14.56 36.46 -24.45
CA LYS A 137 14.62 37.79 -25.07
C LYS A 137 13.44 37.95 -26.02
N MET A 138 12.55 38.87 -25.70
CA MET A 138 11.37 39.17 -26.52
C MET A 138 11.70 39.96 -27.79
N GLY A 139 12.92 40.51 -27.91
CA GLY A 139 13.32 41.36 -29.02
C GLY A 139 12.93 42.84 -28.81
N GLU A 140 13.19 43.65 -29.82
CA GLU A 140 12.84 45.09 -29.84
C GLU A 140 11.76 45.34 -30.89
N TYR A 141 10.75 46.12 -30.53
CA TYR A 141 9.60 46.41 -31.40
C TYR A 141 9.28 47.91 -31.42
N SER A 142 8.97 48.45 -32.60
CA SER A 142 8.42 49.79 -32.74
C SER A 142 6.94 49.84 -32.35
N ALA A 143 6.42 51.04 -32.07
CA ALA A 143 5.02 51.22 -31.71
C ALA A 143 4.04 50.72 -32.80
N GLU A 144 4.41 50.84 -34.07
CA GLU A 144 3.61 50.34 -35.20
C GLU A 144 3.62 48.82 -35.30
N GLN A 145 4.77 48.18 -35.05
CA GLN A 145 4.87 46.71 -35.02
C GLN A 145 4.02 46.11 -33.89
N ILE A 146 3.96 46.79 -32.74
CA ILE A 146 3.11 46.38 -31.62
C ILE A 146 1.62 46.54 -31.99
N ARG A 147 1.22 47.67 -32.60
CA ARG A 147 -0.17 47.92 -33.01
C ARG A 147 -0.68 46.92 -34.05
N ASN A 148 0.20 46.47 -34.94
CA ASN A 148 -0.14 45.53 -36.01
C ASN A 148 -0.03 44.05 -35.59
N GLY A 149 0.38 43.78 -34.35
CA GLY A 149 0.63 42.43 -33.85
C GLY A 149 2.08 42.00 -34.11
N ALA A 150 2.91 42.10 -33.07
CA ALA A 150 4.30 41.67 -33.13
C ALA A 150 4.41 40.15 -33.31
N THR A 151 5.45 39.72 -34.04
CA THR A 151 5.73 38.29 -34.25
C THR A 151 6.01 37.60 -32.90
N PRO A 152 5.31 36.49 -32.57
CA PRO A 152 5.56 35.73 -31.35
C PRO A 152 7.00 35.20 -31.30
N VAL A 153 7.61 35.22 -30.11
CA VAL A 153 8.91 34.59 -29.87
C VAL A 153 8.69 33.19 -29.30
N PRO A 154 9.00 32.12 -30.06
CA PRO A 154 8.82 30.76 -29.57
C PRO A 154 9.92 30.40 -28.57
N PHE A 155 9.53 29.70 -27.51
CA PHE A 155 10.42 29.05 -26.56
C PHE A 155 9.71 27.82 -25.99
N ASP A 156 10.50 26.86 -25.57
CA ASP A 156 10.02 25.63 -24.94
C ASP A 156 10.41 25.59 -23.47
N ILE A 157 9.52 25.03 -22.66
CA ILE A 157 9.80 24.68 -21.27
C ILE A 157 9.86 23.15 -21.19
N SER A 158 11.05 22.62 -20.98
CA SER A 158 11.25 21.18 -20.81
C SER A 158 11.54 20.85 -19.35
N LEU A 159 10.84 19.86 -18.80
CA LEU A 159 11.18 19.28 -17.51
C LEU A 159 12.27 18.23 -17.71
N GLN A 160 13.35 18.33 -16.95
CA GLN A 160 14.48 17.41 -16.99
C GLN A 160 14.69 16.71 -15.64
N ASN A 161 15.37 15.57 -15.70
CA ASN A 161 15.66 14.73 -14.55
C ASN A 161 14.39 14.28 -13.81
N CYS A 162 13.33 13.99 -14.56
CA CYS A 162 12.13 13.37 -14.02
C CYS A 162 12.46 11.93 -13.65
N VAL A 163 12.23 11.57 -12.40
CA VAL A 163 12.26 10.16 -11.97
C VAL A 163 10.93 9.54 -12.40
N SER A 164 10.92 8.34 -12.99
CA SER A 164 9.68 7.56 -13.13
C SER A 164 9.52 6.67 -11.90
N CYS A 165 8.32 6.62 -11.34
CA CYS A 165 7.95 5.52 -10.47
C CYS A 165 7.51 4.36 -11.37
N ASP A 166 8.34 3.32 -11.49
CA ASP A 166 7.92 1.99 -11.96
C ASP A 166 7.54 1.12 -10.76
#